data_AF-A0A7S2Z6R1-F1
#
_entry.id   AF-A0A7S2Z6R1-F1
#
_cell.length_a   1.000
_cell.length_b   1.000
_cell.length_c   1.000
_cell.angle_alpha   90.00
_cell.angle_beta   90.00
_cell.angle_gamma   90.00
#
_symmetry.space_group_name_H-M   'P 1'
#
loop_
_entity.id
_entity.type
_entity.pdbx_description
1 polymer ?
#
loop_
_entity_poly.entity_id
_entity_poly.type
_entity_poly.pdbx_seq_one_letter_code
_entity_poly.pdbx_strand_id
1 'polypeptide(L)'
;ALGLASKALPSRGAEAAGCWRAAGAPFSGGGIAAEPLRAGLRARWLPVVTPGEDDDGAKGPRVRSSHVLSSISGRDGEVWLVGGEAEARIPMGMTAHKLTILSKPGSGARNLEGSWEAFPPETSEVAPPPRNAHAQAAIGPLIYVFGGR
;
A
#
# COMPACT_ATOMS: atom_id res chain seq x y z
N ALA A 1 42.98 -34.68 -16.10
CA ALA A 1 41.91 -35.69 -15.95
C ALA A 1 41.20 -35.40 -14.63
N LEU A 2 39.88 -35.65 -14.59
CA LEU A 2 38.83 -35.08 -13.70
C LEU A 2 38.38 -33.71 -14.25
N GLY A 3 37.20 -33.51 -14.84
CA GLY A 3 35.98 -34.31 -14.96
C GLY A 3 34.80 -33.32 -14.91
N LEU A 4 34.19 -33.01 -16.07
CA LEU A 4 33.12 -32.02 -16.23
C LEU A 4 31.88 -32.32 -15.39
N ALA A 5 31.24 -31.26 -14.88
CA ALA A 5 29.78 -31.11 -14.91
C ALA A 5 29.38 -29.63 -14.74
N SER A 6 29.21 -28.93 -15.86
CA SER A 6 28.46 -27.67 -15.91
C SER A 6 26.97 -27.96 -15.75
N LYS A 7 26.34 -27.49 -14.67
CA LYS A 7 24.88 -27.43 -14.57
C LYS A 7 24.41 -26.06 -15.07
N ALA A 8 24.04 -26.00 -16.34
CA ALA A 8 23.18 -24.97 -16.88
C ALA A 8 21.71 -25.35 -16.61
N LEU A 9 20.90 -24.39 -16.19
CA LEU A 9 19.43 -24.45 -16.10
C LEU A 9 18.91 -22.99 -16.13
N PRO A 10 17.70 -22.74 -16.65
CA PRO A 10 17.49 -22.43 -18.07
C PRO A 10 17.07 -20.97 -18.31
N SER A 11 17.36 -20.47 -19.51
CA SER A 11 16.73 -19.24 -20.03
C SER A 11 15.22 -19.43 -20.13
N ARG A 12 14.44 -18.63 -19.40
CA ARG A 12 13.02 -18.45 -19.66
C ARG A 12 12.79 -17.04 -20.17
N GLY A 13 12.03 -17.01 -21.27
CA GLY A 13 11.81 -15.87 -22.14
C GLY A 13 11.21 -14.65 -21.45
N ALA A 14 11.40 -13.53 -22.12
CA ALA A 14 10.56 -12.34 -22.03
C ALA A 14 9.07 -12.68 -22.25
N GLU A 15 8.23 -11.70 -21.91
CA GLU A 15 6.76 -11.70 -21.81
C GLU A 15 6.22 -12.19 -20.44
N ALA A 16 5.33 -11.47 -19.74
CA ALA A 16 4.25 -10.65 -20.26
C ALA A 16 3.87 -9.50 -19.30
N ALA A 17 3.49 -8.36 -19.90
CA ALA A 17 2.55 -7.43 -19.32
C ALA A 17 1.21 -8.17 -19.08
N GLY A 18 1.01 -8.65 -17.86
CA GLY A 18 -0.18 -9.37 -17.45
C GLY A 18 -1.28 -8.44 -16.98
N CYS A 19 -2.11 -7.98 -17.92
CA CYS A 19 -3.46 -7.51 -17.61
C CYS A 19 -4.21 -8.64 -16.88
N TRP A 20 -4.75 -8.35 -15.69
CA TRP A 20 -5.54 -9.29 -14.91
C TRP A 20 -6.70 -9.84 -15.76
N ARG A 21 -6.67 -11.14 -16.09
CA ARG A 21 -7.85 -11.90 -16.50
C ARG A 21 -8.12 -12.99 -15.46
N ALA A 22 -9.35 -13.00 -14.99
CA ALA A 22 -9.88 -14.08 -14.16
C ALA A 22 -9.83 -15.42 -14.90
N ALA A 23 -9.53 -16.48 -14.17
CA ALA A 23 -9.41 -17.84 -14.69
C ALA A 23 -10.75 -18.37 -15.24
N GLY A 24 -10.70 -19.05 -16.39
CA GLY A 24 -11.81 -19.89 -16.88
C GLY A 24 -11.77 -20.25 -18.38
N ALA A 25 -11.31 -21.47 -18.69
CA ALA A 25 -11.65 -22.33 -19.84
C ALA A 25 -11.36 -21.86 -21.30
N PRO A 26 -11.15 -22.80 -22.27
CA PRO A 26 -10.59 -22.50 -23.58
C PRO A 26 -11.62 -21.88 -24.54
N PHE A 27 -11.18 -20.91 -25.33
CA PHE A 27 -11.98 -20.25 -26.35
C PHE A 27 -12.36 -21.23 -27.48
N SER A 28 -13.66 -21.45 -27.68
CA SER A 28 -14.22 -21.79 -28.99
C SER A 28 -15.19 -20.68 -29.37
N GLY A 29 -15.12 -20.26 -30.64
CA GLY A 29 -15.69 -19.03 -31.15
C GLY A 29 -17.21 -18.92 -30.98
N GLY A 30 -17.63 -17.70 -30.64
CA GLY A 30 -19.02 -17.28 -30.60
C GLY A 30 -19.07 -15.88 -30.02
N GLY A 31 -19.45 -14.89 -30.83
CA GLY A 31 -19.49 -13.49 -30.43
C GLY A 31 -20.39 -13.30 -29.21
N ILE A 32 -19.79 -12.85 -28.11
CA ILE A 32 -20.53 -12.28 -27.00
C ILE A 32 -20.35 -10.78 -27.13
N ALA A 33 -21.41 -10.10 -27.56
CA ALA A 33 -21.54 -8.68 -27.35
C ALA A 33 -21.22 -8.42 -25.87
N ALA A 34 -20.16 -7.64 -25.61
CA ALA A 34 -19.85 -7.21 -24.27
C ALA A 34 -21.01 -6.30 -23.84
N GLU A 35 -22.02 -6.87 -23.19
CA GLU A 35 -22.94 -6.07 -22.41
C GLU A 35 -22.09 -5.23 -21.45
N PRO A 36 -22.24 -3.89 -21.43
CA PRO A 36 -21.57 -3.09 -20.44
C PRO A 36 -22.08 -3.57 -19.09
N LEU A 37 -21.16 -4.01 -18.23
CA LEU A 37 -21.38 -4.33 -16.83
C LEU A 37 -21.95 -3.06 -16.14
N ARG A 38 -23.25 -2.78 -16.32
CA ARG A 38 -24.02 -1.80 -15.57
C ARG A 38 -24.49 -2.43 -14.26
N ALA A 39 -23.63 -3.22 -13.62
CA ALA A 39 -23.78 -3.48 -12.20
C ALA A 39 -23.49 -2.15 -11.50
N GLY A 40 -24.56 -1.46 -11.06
CA GLY A 40 -24.42 -0.16 -10.40
C GLY A 40 -23.43 -0.26 -9.25
N LEU A 41 -22.30 0.45 -9.35
CA LEU A 41 -21.31 0.53 -8.29
C LEU A 41 -22.00 1.04 -7.03
N ARG A 42 -22.09 0.18 -6.00
CA ARG A 42 -22.58 0.57 -4.68
C ARG A 42 -21.38 0.80 -3.79
N ALA A 43 -21.06 2.08 -3.55
CA ALA A 43 -20.08 2.48 -2.57
C ALA A 43 -20.76 2.86 -1.24
N ARG A 44 -20.08 2.61 -0.13
CA ARG A 44 -20.50 3.06 1.19
C ARG A 44 -19.30 3.67 1.90
N TRP A 45 -19.51 4.80 2.54
CA TRP A 45 -18.54 5.38 3.46
C TRP A 45 -18.55 4.60 4.77
N LEU A 46 -17.37 4.10 5.15
CA LEU A 46 -17.15 3.42 6.41
C LEU A 46 -16.02 4.13 7.15
N PRO A 47 -16.28 4.68 8.35
CA PRO A 47 -15.20 5.22 9.16
C PRO A 47 -14.31 4.07 9.65
N VAL A 48 -13.01 4.28 9.63
CA VAL A 48 -12.04 3.44 10.34
C VAL A 48 -11.81 4.08 11.71
N VAL A 49 -12.16 3.36 12.77
CA VAL A 49 -11.95 3.78 14.15
C VAL A 49 -10.61 3.26 14.61
N THR A 50 -9.72 4.17 14.99
CA THR A 50 -8.39 3.84 15.53
C THR A 50 -8.34 4.19 17.01
N PRO A 51 -7.55 3.47 17.83
CA PRO A 51 -7.25 3.93 19.18
C PRO A 51 -6.65 5.33 19.10
N GLY A 52 -6.99 6.18 20.08
CA GLY A 52 -6.69 7.61 20.06
C GLY A 52 -5.21 7.93 19.85
N GLU A 53 -4.97 9.10 19.27
CA GLU A 53 -3.62 9.63 19.04
C GLU A 53 -2.92 9.91 20.38
N ASP A 54 -1.66 9.52 20.47
CA ASP A 54 -0.78 10.06 21.52
C ASP A 54 -0.10 11.31 20.94
N ASP A 55 0.00 12.39 21.72
CA ASP A 55 0.59 13.67 21.29
C ASP A 55 2.03 13.53 20.74
N ASP A 56 2.73 12.47 21.13
CA ASP A 56 4.10 12.15 20.76
C ASP A 56 4.22 11.38 19.43
N GLY A 57 3.10 10.96 18.84
CA GLY A 57 3.08 10.14 17.62
C GLY A 57 3.47 8.66 17.83
N ALA A 58 3.67 8.25 19.09
CA ALA A 58 4.10 6.90 19.44
C ALA A 58 3.08 5.80 19.09
N LYS A 59 1.78 6.14 19.12
CA LYS A 59 0.69 5.21 18.76
C LYS A 59 0.05 5.50 17.41
N GLY A 60 0.40 6.58 16.70
CA GLY A 60 -0.24 6.96 15.44
C GLY A 60 0.26 8.29 14.91
N PRO A 61 -0.06 8.66 13.66
CA PRO A 61 0.59 9.76 12.99
C PRO A 61 0.25 11.16 13.54
N ARG A 62 -0.59 11.34 14.56
CA ARG A 62 -1.14 12.67 14.92
C ARG A 62 -1.92 13.32 13.77
N VAL A 63 -2.78 14.29 14.08
CA VAL A 63 -3.43 15.12 13.06
C VAL A 63 -2.39 15.79 12.15
N ARG A 64 -2.49 15.57 10.84
CA ARG A 64 -1.59 16.14 9.83
C ARG A 64 -2.22 16.24 8.44
N SER A 65 -1.62 17.05 7.58
CA SER A 65 -1.95 17.21 6.17
C SER A 65 -0.70 17.15 5.28
N SER A 66 -0.84 17.42 3.98
CA SER A 66 0.29 17.46 3.02
C SER A 66 1.15 16.17 3.00
N HIS A 67 0.51 15.02 3.19
CA HIS A 67 1.11 13.68 3.12
C HIS A 67 0.33 12.79 2.13
N VAL A 68 0.84 11.59 1.90
CA VAL A 68 0.22 10.60 1.01
C VAL A 68 0.09 9.26 1.75
N LEU A 69 -0.96 8.51 1.41
CA LEU A 69 -1.15 7.14 1.84
C LEU A 69 -0.85 6.19 0.69
N SER A 70 -0.26 5.03 0.98
CA SER A 70 -0.12 3.94 0.01
C SER A 70 -0.50 2.62 0.64
N SER A 71 -1.27 1.81 -0.10
CA SER A 71 -1.56 0.44 0.31
C SER A 71 -0.50 -0.49 -0.27
N ILE A 72 0.10 -1.33 0.58
CA ILE A 72 0.90 -2.48 0.13
C ILE A 72 -0.01 -3.70 0.25
N SER A 73 -0.20 -4.44 -0.86
CA SER A 73 -1.12 -5.58 -0.85
C SER A 73 -0.57 -6.74 -0.02
N GLY A 74 -1.28 -7.13 1.04
CA GLY A 74 -1.02 -8.30 1.88
C GLY A 74 -2.30 -9.07 2.22
N ARG A 75 -2.24 -10.04 3.15
CA ARG A 75 -3.45 -10.76 3.64
C ARG A 75 -4.42 -9.84 4.38
N ASP A 76 -3.91 -8.75 4.95
CA ASP A 76 -4.67 -7.75 5.69
C ASP A 76 -4.48 -6.37 5.03
N GLY A 77 -5.49 -5.52 5.10
CA GLY A 77 -5.48 -4.20 4.48
C GLY A 77 -4.51 -3.25 5.19
N GLU A 78 -3.27 -3.20 4.72
CA GLU A 78 -2.20 -2.35 5.25
C GLU A 78 -2.10 -1.05 4.46
N VAL A 79 -2.17 0.07 5.16
CA VAL A 79 -2.00 1.42 4.60
C VAL A 79 -0.84 2.10 5.29
N TRP A 80 0.05 2.69 4.52
CA TRP A 80 1.27 3.32 4.99
C TRP A 80 1.25 4.83 4.77
N LEU A 81 1.63 5.57 5.82
CA LEU A 81 1.76 7.02 5.84
C LEU A 81 3.21 7.41 6.17
N VAL A 82 3.76 8.37 5.44
CA VAL A 82 5.04 9.01 5.77
C VAL A 82 4.89 10.54 5.70
N GLY A 83 5.65 11.27 6.53
CA GLY A 83 5.81 12.73 6.44
C GLY A 83 4.51 13.53 6.63
N GLY A 84 4.48 14.74 6.06
CA GLY A 84 3.36 15.67 6.19
C GLY A 84 3.65 16.83 7.15
N GLU A 85 2.61 17.54 7.55
CA GLU A 85 2.70 18.68 8.46
C GLU A 85 1.49 18.74 9.41
N ALA A 86 1.75 19.02 10.70
CA ALA A 86 0.71 19.30 11.69
C ALA A 86 0.41 20.79 11.79
N GLU A 87 1.44 21.62 11.60
CA GLU A 87 1.33 23.07 11.50
C GLU A 87 1.65 23.51 10.08
N ALA A 88 0.93 24.52 9.59
CA ALA A 88 1.06 24.99 8.22
C ALA A 88 2.53 25.33 7.90
N ARG A 89 3.05 24.70 6.85
CA ARG A 89 4.40 24.89 6.31
C ARG A 89 5.54 24.33 7.17
N ILE A 90 5.26 23.64 8.29
CA ILE A 90 6.26 23.02 9.16
C ILE A 90 6.26 21.49 8.96
N PRO A 91 7.27 20.93 8.27
CA PRO A 91 7.31 19.51 7.98
C PRO A 91 7.54 18.67 9.25
N MET A 92 6.85 17.53 9.32
CA MET A 92 7.04 16.52 10.36
C MET A 92 8.08 15.49 9.95
N GLY A 93 8.60 14.77 10.95
CA GLY A 93 9.57 13.69 10.75
C GLY A 93 9.10 12.61 9.78
N MET A 94 10.06 11.88 9.23
CA MET A 94 9.86 10.85 8.21
C MET A 94 9.59 9.45 8.81
N THR A 95 9.07 9.38 10.03
CA THR A 95 8.60 8.12 10.63
C THR A 95 7.47 7.54 9.77
N ALA A 96 7.61 6.28 9.38
CA ALA A 96 6.57 5.57 8.67
C ALA A 96 5.53 5.06 9.68
N HIS A 97 4.25 5.24 9.36
CA HIS A 97 3.14 4.74 10.17
C HIS A 97 2.34 3.75 9.34
N LYS A 98 2.11 2.57 9.89
CA LYS A 98 1.28 1.53 9.29
C LYS A 98 -0.08 1.52 9.98
N LEU A 99 -1.15 1.64 9.21
CA LEU A 99 -2.52 1.38 9.61
C LEU A 99 -2.91 0.00 9.13
N THR A 100 -3.19 -0.90 10.06
CA THR A 100 -3.82 -2.19 9.78
C THR A 100 -5.33 -2.01 9.91
N ILE A 101 -6.08 -2.24 8.83
CA ILE A 101 -7.54 -2.16 8.82
C ILE A 101 -8.11 -3.58 8.90
N LEU A 102 -8.82 -3.88 9.99
CA LEU A 102 -9.42 -5.18 10.22
C LEU A 102 -10.94 -5.12 9.98
N SER A 103 -11.44 -5.99 9.11
CA SER A 103 -12.88 -6.27 9.04
C SER A 103 -13.23 -7.28 10.12
N LYS A 104 -14.11 -6.94 11.07
CA LYS A 104 -14.65 -7.93 12.02
C LYS A 104 -15.62 -8.89 11.30
N PRO A 105 -15.28 -10.18 11.14
CA PRO A 105 -16.18 -11.13 10.48
C PRO A 105 -17.51 -11.25 11.24
N GLY A 106 -18.64 -11.30 10.52
CA GLY A 106 -19.97 -11.46 11.12
C GLY A 106 -20.57 -10.18 11.71
N SER A 107 -19.82 -9.08 11.79
CA SER A 107 -20.39 -7.78 12.14
C SER A 107 -21.09 -7.19 10.90
N GLY A 108 -22.36 -6.84 10.99
CA GLY A 108 -23.00 -5.91 10.04
C GLY A 108 -22.42 -4.50 10.18
N ALA A 109 -21.10 -4.40 10.30
CA ALA A 109 -20.37 -3.28 10.86
C ALA A 109 -20.66 -2.00 10.09
N ARG A 110 -21.06 -0.97 10.85
CA ARG A 110 -21.13 0.41 10.38
C ARG A 110 -19.76 1.08 10.34
N ASN A 111 -18.77 0.52 11.03
CA ASN A 111 -17.42 1.06 11.20
C ASN A 111 -16.38 -0.07 11.06
N LEU A 112 -15.21 0.27 10.54
CA LEU A 112 -14.02 -0.61 10.53
C LEU A 112 -13.17 -0.31 11.76
N GLU A 113 -12.38 -1.28 12.21
CA GLU A 113 -11.39 -1.07 13.27
C GLU A 113 -10.00 -1.00 12.65
N GLY A 114 -9.20 -0.07 13.16
CA GLY A 114 -7.83 0.13 12.72
C GLY A 114 -6.87 0.18 13.90
N SER A 115 -5.64 -0.27 13.68
CA SER A 115 -4.54 -0.13 14.63
C SER A 115 -3.34 0.47 13.93
N TRP A 116 -2.70 1.41 14.61
CA TRP A 116 -1.50 2.08 14.12
C TRP A 116 -0.25 1.48 14.75
N GLU A 117 0.81 1.41 13.96
CA GLU A 117 2.15 1.04 14.38
C GLU A 117 3.14 2.04 13.78
N ALA A 118 4.06 2.55 14.61
CA ALA A 118 5.11 3.47 14.17
C ALA A 118 6.41 2.70 13.88
N PHE A 119 7.02 3.00 12.73
CA PHE A 119 8.28 2.45 12.26
C PHE A 119 9.26 3.60 12.06
N PRO A 120 10.10 3.91 13.08
CA PRO A 120 11.20 4.83 12.91
C PRO A 120 12.11 4.33 11.78
N PRO A 121 12.60 5.21 10.89
CA PRO A 121 13.43 4.77 9.78
C PRO A 121 14.77 4.24 10.31
N GLU A 122 15.06 2.97 10.02
CA GLU A 122 16.41 2.45 10.10
C GLU A 122 17.11 2.80 8.79
N THR A 123 18.26 3.47 8.87
CA THR A 123 19.00 3.89 7.67
C THR A 123 20.41 3.33 7.70
N SER A 124 20.84 2.75 6.57
CA SER A 124 22.25 2.41 6.36
C SER A 124 23.12 3.65 6.05
N GLU A 125 22.46 4.77 5.73
CA GLU A 125 23.07 6.04 5.32
C GLU A 125 22.33 7.24 5.94
N VAL A 126 22.36 8.41 5.29
CA VAL A 126 21.70 9.64 5.75
C VAL A 126 20.19 9.55 5.51
N ALA A 127 19.42 9.62 6.60
CA ALA A 127 17.96 9.70 6.53
C ALA A 127 17.49 10.98 5.80
N PRO A 128 16.38 10.94 5.03
CA PRO A 128 15.81 12.16 4.49
C PRO A 128 15.41 13.11 5.62
N PRO A 129 15.57 14.43 5.45
CA PRO A 129 15.08 15.41 6.43
C PRO A 129 13.55 15.29 6.59
N PRO A 130 12.92 15.86 7.62
CA PRO A 130 11.46 16.03 7.73
C PRO A 130 10.88 16.69 6.46
N ARG A 131 9.77 16.17 5.90
CA ARG A 131 9.22 16.69 4.62
C ARG A 131 7.70 16.69 4.53
N ASN A 132 7.14 17.71 3.87
CA ASN A 132 5.72 17.80 3.49
C ASN A 132 5.55 17.88 1.96
N ALA A 133 4.31 17.71 1.50
CA ALA A 133 3.90 17.82 0.10
C ALA A 133 4.73 16.96 -0.88
N HIS A 134 5.20 15.80 -0.41
CA HIS A 134 5.85 14.80 -1.24
C HIS A 134 4.81 13.92 -1.94
N ALA A 135 5.24 13.21 -2.97
CA ALA A 135 4.50 12.10 -3.56
C ALA A 135 5.00 10.78 -2.99
N GLN A 136 4.09 9.81 -2.84
CA GLN A 136 4.40 8.46 -2.36
C GLN A 136 3.76 7.42 -3.31
N ALA A 137 4.48 6.33 -3.58
CA ALA A 137 3.96 5.18 -4.29
C ALA A 137 4.48 3.87 -3.70
N ALA A 138 3.64 2.83 -3.73
CA ALA A 138 4.03 1.47 -3.38
C ALA A 138 4.34 0.67 -4.66
N ILE A 139 5.50 0.00 -4.70
CA ILE A 139 5.88 -0.93 -5.77
C ILE A 139 6.41 -2.21 -5.12
N GLY A 140 5.65 -3.29 -5.21
CA GLY A 140 5.95 -4.52 -4.46
C GLY A 140 5.88 -4.28 -2.95
N PRO A 141 6.90 -4.70 -2.17
CA PRO A 141 6.94 -4.47 -0.72
C PRO A 141 7.56 -3.10 -0.34
N LEU A 142 7.87 -2.25 -1.32
CA LEU A 142 8.64 -1.03 -1.11
C LEU A 142 7.77 0.22 -1.27
N ILE A 143 8.08 1.24 -0.47
CA ILE A 143 7.51 2.58 -0.56
C ILE A 143 8.57 3.52 -1.11
N TYR A 144 8.21 4.23 -2.18
CA TYR A 144 9.04 5.27 -2.79
C TYR A 144 8.46 6.64 -2.45
N VAL A 145 9.32 7.54 -1.98
CA VAL A 145 8.96 8.92 -1.63
C VAL A 145 9.78 9.88 -2.49
N PHE A 146 9.13 10.86 -3.12
CA PHE A 146 9.79 11.83 -3.99
C PHE A 146 9.17 13.23 -3.92
N GLY A 147 9.99 14.27 -4.11
CA GLY A 147 9.53 15.67 -4.18
C GLY A 147 8.98 16.18 -2.85
N GLY A 148 8.49 17.41 -2.76
CA GLY A 148 8.16 18.05 -1.48
C GLY A 148 9.35 18.83 -0.88
N ARG A 149 9.21 19.32 0.35
CA ARG A 149 10.23 20.17 1.02
C ARG A 149 10.23 20.01 2.52
#